data_AF-A0A2V8T6R7-F1
#
_entry.id   AF-A0A2V8T6R7-F1
#
_cell.length_a   1.000
_cell.length_b   1.000
_cell.length_c   1.000
_cell.angle_alpha   90.00
_cell.angle_beta   90.00
_cell.angle_gamma   90.00
#
_symmetry.space_group_name_H-M   'P 1'
#
loop_
_entity.id
_entity.type
_entity.pdbx_description
1 polymer ?
#
loop_
_entity_poly.entity_id
_entity_poly.type
_entity_poly.pdbx_seq_one_letter_code
_entity_poly.pdbx_strand_id
1 'polypeptide(L)'
;MKKTLAILVCTTLLTILTQAHTRAVGDGKLTSEERAKAIKMLHDSQNELLSYIEKLSDAQWNFRPSPFKWTVGETAEHIALAEGLLFGAMERAIAAPVNPDWETKSAGKEAKLDNLLAARVGKAQAPEPIQPLKRKMSRADIMTLLKDGRAKSLKFIETTDLPLKAHTLDHPFPVFGTLNAYQWFVYIPAHNLRHNKQIAEIMSSPGFPK
;
A
#
# COMPACT_ATOMS: atom_id res chain seq x y z
N MET A 1 10.76 60.69 66.25
CA MET A 1 10.87 59.22 66.23
C MET A 1 9.77 58.64 65.34
N LYS A 2 10.04 58.41 64.05
CA LYS A 2 9.12 57.74 63.11
C LYS A 2 9.86 56.52 62.56
N LYS A 3 9.32 55.32 62.80
CA LYS A 3 9.88 54.05 62.32
C LYS A 3 9.35 53.82 60.90
N THR A 4 10.24 53.69 59.92
CA THR A 4 9.89 53.31 58.55
C THR A 4 10.15 51.81 58.41
N LEU A 5 9.10 51.04 58.14
CA LEU A 5 9.15 49.60 57.91
C LEU A 5 9.42 49.37 56.40
N ALA A 6 10.59 48.83 56.06
CA ALA A 6 10.88 48.41 54.70
C ALA A 6 10.43 46.96 54.52
N ILE A 7 9.41 46.74 53.69
CA ILE A 7 8.95 45.41 53.29
C ILE A 7 9.80 44.96 52.10
N LEU A 8 10.61 43.93 52.31
CA LEU A 8 11.39 43.27 51.28
C LEU A 8 10.49 42.24 50.57
N VAL A 9 10.01 42.56 49.37
CA VAL A 9 9.28 41.59 48.53
C VAL A 9 10.30 40.80 47.71
N CYS A 10 10.59 39.58 48.15
CA CYS A 10 11.43 38.62 47.43
C CYS A 10 10.56 37.95 46.35
N THR A 11 10.71 38.35 45.10
CA THR A 11 10.02 37.73 43.95
C THR A 11 10.85 36.56 43.45
N THR A 12 10.46 35.33 43.80
CA THR A 12 11.03 34.11 43.23
C THR A 12 10.46 33.90 41.82
N LEU A 13 11.27 34.14 40.79
CA LEU A 13 10.95 33.79 39.41
C LEU A 13 11.07 32.27 39.25
N LEU A 14 9.93 31.59 39.09
CA LEU A 14 9.89 30.15 38.82
C LEU A 14 10.01 29.92 37.31
N THR A 15 11.22 29.63 36.81
CA THR A 15 11.44 29.23 35.42
C THR A 15 10.90 27.82 35.20
N ILE A 16 9.77 27.70 34.51
CA ILE A 16 9.25 26.41 34.03
C ILE A 16 10.11 26.00 32.82
N LEU A 17 11.09 25.11 33.03
CA LEU A 17 11.73 24.39 31.93
C LEU A 17 10.70 23.42 31.34
N THR A 18 10.19 23.72 30.15
CA THR A 18 9.48 22.74 29.33
C THR A 18 10.49 21.74 28.79
N GLN A 19 10.64 20.58 29.45
CA GLN A 19 11.34 19.45 28.86
C GLN A 19 10.50 18.94 27.69
N ALA A 20 10.90 19.32 26.47
CA ALA A 20 10.45 18.66 25.25
C ALA A 20 10.87 17.19 25.36
N HIS A 21 9.91 16.32 25.66
CA HIS A 21 10.13 14.87 25.62
C HIS A 21 10.25 14.49 24.14
N THR A 22 11.47 14.41 23.62
CA THR A 22 11.75 13.67 22.40
C THR A 22 11.38 12.21 22.66
N ARG A 23 10.18 11.80 22.25
CA ARG A 23 9.85 10.38 22.15
C ARG A 23 10.90 9.76 21.25
N ALA A 24 11.56 8.69 21.72
CA ALA A 24 12.39 7.87 20.87
C ALA A 24 11.49 7.31 19.77
N VAL A 25 11.65 7.83 18.56
CA VAL A 25 10.99 7.33 17.36
C VAL A 25 11.41 5.87 17.20
N GLY A 26 10.45 4.95 16.98
CA GLY A 26 10.79 3.55 16.77
C GLY A 26 11.80 3.39 15.62
N ASP A 27 12.60 2.32 15.64
CA ASP A 27 13.66 2.09 14.65
C ASP A 27 13.16 1.93 13.19
N GLY A 28 11.84 1.92 13.00
CA GLY A 28 11.18 1.83 11.70
C GLY A 28 11.22 0.44 11.07
N LYS A 29 11.85 -0.54 11.73
CA LYS A 29 11.99 -1.90 11.20
C LYS A 29 10.70 -2.69 11.34
N LEU A 30 10.59 -3.73 10.52
CA LEU A 30 9.47 -4.66 10.58
C LEU A 30 9.63 -5.60 11.77
N THR A 31 8.52 -5.86 12.45
CA THR A 31 8.45 -7.02 13.36
C THR A 31 8.34 -8.32 12.56
N SER A 32 8.60 -9.45 13.21
CA SER A 32 8.42 -10.78 12.61
C SER A 32 6.96 -11.01 12.18
N GLU A 33 5.99 -10.50 12.95
CA GLU A 33 4.56 -10.62 12.66
C GLU A 33 4.17 -9.76 11.46
N GLU A 34 4.67 -8.53 11.35
CA GLU A 34 4.44 -7.66 10.18
C GLU A 34 4.99 -8.32 8.92
N ARG A 35 6.21 -8.89 8.99
CA ARG A 35 6.82 -9.61 7.87
C ARG A 35 6.00 -10.84 7.47
N ALA A 36 5.63 -11.68 8.44
CA ALA A 36 4.83 -12.87 8.20
C ALA A 36 3.45 -12.52 7.60
N LYS A 37 2.80 -11.45 8.09
CA LYS A 37 1.55 -10.95 7.53
C LYS A 37 1.72 -10.54 6.07
N ALA A 38 2.74 -9.75 5.74
CA ALA A 38 2.98 -9.30 4.37
C ALA A 38 3.26 -10.48 3.41
N ILE A 39 4.09 -11.44 3.83
CA ILE A 39 4.35 -12.68 3.06
C ILE A 39 3.06 -13.45 2.82
N LYS A 40 2.22 -13.63 3.86
CA LYS A 40 0.94 -14.31 3.73
C LYS A 40 0.02 -13.60 2.75
N MET A 41 -0.12 -12.28 2.85
CA MET A 41 -0.95 -11.48 1.93
C MET A 41 -0.48 -11.61 0.47
N LEU A 42 0.83 -11.65 0.24
CA LEU A 42 1.40 -11.91 -1.09
C LEU A 42 1.06 -13.32 -1.58
N HIS A 43 1.18 -14.36 -0.77
CA HIS A 43 0.79 -15.70 -1.21
C HIS A 43 -0.72 -15.82 -1.48
N ASP A 44 -1.56 -15.38 -0.54
CA ASP A 44 -3.01 -15.50 -0.65
C ASP A 44 -3.54 -14.81 -1.91
N SER A 45 -3.12 -13.55 -2.13
CA SER A 45 -3.61 -12.75 -3.27
C SER A 45 -3.15 -13.29 -4.63
N GLN A 46 -1.92 -13.83 -4.72
CA GLN A 46 -1.44 -14.47 -5.95
C GLN A 46 -2.18 -15.78 -6.20
N ASN A 47 -2.31 -16.63 -5.18
CA ASN A 47 -2.93 -17.94 -5.32
C ASN A 47 -4.40 -17.81 -5.74
N GLU A 48 -5.14 -16.87 -5.14
CA GLU A 48 -6.50 -16.56 -5.54
C GLU A 48 -6.56 -16.07 -6.99
N LEU A 49 -5.68 -15.13 -7.39
CA LEU A 49 -5.63 -14.63 -8.77
C LEU A 49 -5.38 -15.78 -9.77
N LEU A 50 -4.35 -16.59 -9.53
CA LEU A 50 -3.97 -17.71 -10.41
C LEU A 50 -5.08 -18.75 -10.48
N SER A 51 -5.80 -18.99 -9.38
CA SER A 51 -6.96 -19.89 -9.36
C SER A 51 -8.06 -19.45 -10.33
N TYR A 52 -8.21 -18.14 -10.57
CA TYR A 52 -9.15 -17.61 -11.55
C TYR A 52 -8.62 -17.68 -12.97
N ILE A 53 -7.35 -17.33 -13.20
CA ILE A 53 -6.90 -16.94 -14.54
C ILE A 53 -6.08 -18.00 -15.28
N GLU A 54 -5.52 -19.00 -14.60
CA GLU A 54 -4.60 -19.96 -15.25
C GLU A 54 -5.31 -20.87 -16.26
N LYS A 55 -6.57 -21.23 -16.01
CA LYS A 55 -7.30 -22.23 -16.82
C LYS A 55 -8.40 -21.65 -17.70
N LEU A 56 -8.53 -20.32 -17.78
CA LEU A 56 -9.55 -19.70 -18.62
C LEU A 56 -9.33 -20.02 -20.09
N SER A 57 -10.42 -20.23 -20.82
CA SER A 57 -10.41 -20.19 -22.29
C SER A 57 -10.20 -18.76 -22.80
N ASP A 58 -9.88 -18.61 -24.09
CA ASP A 58 -9.73 -17.28 -24.70
C ASP A 58 -11.05 -16.49 -24.69
N ALA A 59 -12.18 -17.18 -24.83
CA ALA A 59 -13.50 -16.55 -24.72
C ALA A 59 -13.75 -16.00 -23.30
N GLN A 60 -13.34 -16.73 -22.25
CA GLN A 60 -13.46 -16.27 -20.87
C GLN A 60 -12.47 -15.13 -20.55
N TRP A 61 -11.23 -15.26 -21.02
CA TRP A 61 -10.18 -14.24 -20.85
C TRP A 61 -10.60 -12.88 -21.43
N ASN A 62 -11.23 -12.92 -22.61
CA ASN A 62 -11.65 -11.75 -23.37
C ASN A 62 -13.11 -11.35 -23.14
N PHE A 63 -13.85 -12.04 -22.28
CA PHE A 63 -15.24 -11.69 -22.02
C PHE A 63 -15.36 -10.28 -21.43
N ARG A 64 -16.18 -9.44 -22.07
CA ARG A 64 -16.43 -8.06 -21.63
C ARG A 64 -17.88 -7.93 -21.14
N PRO A 65 -18.12 -7.74 -19.82
CA PRO A 65 -19.48 -7.68 -19.28
C PRO A 65 -20.25 -6.41 -19.68
N SER A 66 -19.56 -5.32 -20.02
CA SER A 66 -20.16 -4.13 -20.63
C SER A 66 -19.09 -3.26 -21.32
N PRO A 67 -19.44 -2.35 -22.24
CA PRO A 67 -18.48 -1.58 -23.04
C PRO A 67 -17.43 -0.81 -22.24
N PHE A 68 -17.74 -0.41 -21.01
CA PHE A 68 -16.87 0.41 -20.15
C PHE A 68 -16.23 -0.37 -18.99
N LYS A 69 -16.38 -1.70 -18.97
CA LYS A 69 -15.78 -2.57 -17.96
C LYS A 69 -14.62 -3.35 -18.54
N TRP A 70 -13.62 -3.61 -17.71
CA TRP A 70 -12.50 -4.46 -18.10
C TRP A 70 -12.90 -5.93 -18.23
N THR A 71 -12.19 -6.63 -19.11
CA THR A 71 -12.21 -8.10 -19.18
C THR A 71 -11.40 -8.70 -18.02
N VAL A 72 -11.43 -10.04 -17.88
CA VAL A 72 -10.52 -10.72 -16.94
C VAL A 72 -9.06 -10.49 -17.33
N GLY A 73 -8.74 -10.60 -18.62
CA GLY A 73 -7.39 -10.37 -19.12
C GLY A 73 -6.88 -8.96 -18.89
N GLU A 74 -7.71 -7.95 -19.14
CA GLU A 74 -7.38 -6.54 -18.87
C GLU A 74 -7.19 -6.27 -17.37
N THR A 75 -7.97 -6.94 -16.52
CA THR A 75 -7.81 -6.83 -15.07
C THR A 75 -6.51 -7.50 -14.61
N ALA A 76 -6.15 -8.66 -15.18
CA ALA A 76 -4.88 -9.33 -14.90
C ALA A 76 -3.66 -8.50 -15.36
N GLU A 77 -3.74 -7.90 -16.55
CA GLU A 77 -2.73 -6.96 -17.06
C GLU A 77 -2.53 -5.79 -16.09
N HIS A 78 -3.63 -5.18 -15.64
CA HIS A 78 -3.60 -4.09 -14.68
C HIS A 78 -2.90 -4.49 -13.36
N ILE A 79 -3.19 -5.67 -12.81
CA ILE A 79 -2.53 -6.17 -11.59
C ILE A 79 -1.02 -6.31 -11.82
N ALA A 80 -0.60 -6.87 -12.96
CA ALA A 80 0.81 -7.07 -13.32
C ALA A 80 1.59 -5.76 -13.37
N LEU A 81 1.02 -4.75 -14.03
CA LEU A 81 1.61 -3.42 -14.14
C LEU A 81 1.61 -2.68 -12.80
N ALA A 82 0.52 -2.80 -12.03
CA ALA A 82 0.38 -2.17 -10.73
C ALA A 82 1.41 -2.66 -9.72
N GLU A 83 1.73 -3.96 -9.71
CA GLU A 83 2.73 -4.52 -8.80
C GLU A 83 4.09 -3.83 -8.98
N GLY A 84 4.56 -3.68 -10.21
CA GLY A 84 5.81 -2.96 -10.51
C GLY A 84 5.76 -1.47 -10.12
N LEU A 85 4.66 -0.79 -10.41
CA LEU A 85 4.49 0.63 -10.08
C LEU A 85 4.49 0.89 -8.57
N LEU A 86 3.78 0.05 -7.82
CA LEU A 86 3.66 0.13 -6.36
C LEU A 86 4.98 -0.27 -5.68
N PHE A 87 5.67 -1.30 -6.18
CA PHE A 87 7.02 -1.62 -5.72
C PHE A 87 7.97 -0.45 -5.92
N GLY A 88 7.92 0.22 -7.07
CA GLY A 88 8.69 1.44 -7.32
C GLY A 88 8.31 2.62 -6.40
N ALA A 89 7.05 2.71 -5.96
CA ALA A 89 6.63 3.71 -4.96
C ALA A 89 7.23 3.41 -3.58
N MET A 90 7.29 2.14 -3.19
CA MET A 90 7.99 1.69 -2.00
C MET A 90 9.50 2.00 -2.08
N GLU A 91 10.15 1.70 -3.21
CA GLU A 91 11.58 2.03 -3.43
C GLU A 91 11.83 3.55 -3.31
N ARG A 92 10.96 4.39 -3.87
CA ARG A 92 11.04 5.85 -3.72
C ARG A 92 10.82 6.32 -2.29
N ALA A 93 9.92 5.68 -1.55
CA ALA A 93 9.74 5.97 -0.13
C ALA A 93 11.05 5.70 0.62
N ILE A 94 11.64 4.50 0.48
CA ILE A 94 12.92 4.13 1.12
C ILE A 94 14.05 5.12 0.77
N ALA A 95 14.10 5.59 -0.47
CA ALA A 95 15.13 6.54 -0.91
C ALA A 95 14.96 7.96 -0.33
N ALA A 96 13.78 8.29 0.20
CA ALA A 96 13.54 9.59 0.84
C ALA A 96 14.24 9.65 2.21
N PRO A 97 14.57 10.85 2.72
CA PRO A 97 15.05 11.01 4.09
C PRO A 97 14.08 10.40 5.11
N VAL A 98 14.60 10.01 6.27
CA VAL A 98 13.76 9.61 7.41
C VAL A 98 12.76 10.73 7.70
N ASN A 99 11.48 10.38 7.75
CA ASN A 99 10.43 11.30 8.14
C ASN A 99 10.32 11.29 9.67
N PRO A 100 10.64 12.38 10.39
CA PRO A 100 10.57 12.41 11.85
C PRO A 100 9.16 12.19 12.40
N ASP A 101 8.13 12.44 11.60
CA ASP A 101 6.71 12.32 11.98
C ASP A 101 6.07 11.03 11.46
N TRP A 102 6.84 10.06 10.97
CA TRP A 102 6.31 8.88 10.27
C TRP A 102 5.25 8.14 11.08
N GLU A 103 5.40 8.00 12.40
CA GLU A 103 4.44 7.32 13.28
C GLU A 103 3.06 7.98 13.22
N THR A 104 3.00 9.31 13.32
CA THR A 104 1.74 10.05 13.31
C THR A 104 1.14 10.14 11.91
N LYS A 105 1.98 10.31 10.87
CA LYS A 105 1.54 10.43 9.48
C LYS A 105 1.02 9.10 8.92
N SER A 106 1.57 7.98 9.40
CA SER A 106 1.24 6.63 8.94
C SER A 106 0.28 5.87 9.87
N ALA A 107 -0.14 6.48 10.98
CA ALA A 107 -1.08 5.86 11.92
C ALA A 107 -2.39 5.43 11.25
N GLY A 108 -2.78 4.17 11.47
CA GLY A 108 -4.05 3.59 11.04
C GLY A 108 -4.20 3.39 9.52
N LYS A 109 -3.14 3.56 8.73
CA LYS A 109 -3.23 3.44 7.27
C LYS A 109 -3.43 2.00 6.82
N GLU A 110 -2.88 1.01 7.51
CA GLU A 110 -3.10 -0.41 7.21
C GLU A 110 -4.58 -0.77 7.27
N ALA A 111 -5.27 -0.38 8.36
CA ALA A 111 -6.72 -0.56 8.48
C ALA A 111 -7.48 0.16 7.37
N LYS A 112 -6.98 1.32 6.90
CA LYS A 112 -7.57 2.05 5.78
C LYS A 112 -7.36 1.33 4.43
N LEU A 113 -6.19 0.70 4.22
CA LEU A 113 -5.94 -0.15 3.06
C LEU A 113 -6.91 -1.35 3.07
N ASP A 114 -7.10 -1.99 4.21
CA ASP A 114 -8.03 -3.13 4.33
C ASP A 114 -9.48 -2.70 4.05
N ASN A 115 -9.94 -1.65 4.74
CA ASN A 115 -11.36 -1.22 4.72
C ASN A 115 -11.79 -0.46 3.47
N LEU A 116 -10.86 0.10 2.69
CA LEU A 116 -11.19 0.83 1.45
C LEU A 116 -10.67 0.11 0.21
N LEU A 117 -9.38 -0.17 0.17
CA LEU A 117 -8.73 -0.74 -1.00
C LEU A 117 -9.13 -2.21 -1.17
N ALA A 118 -8.73 -3.07 -0.23
CA ALA A 118 -9.01 -4.51 -0.32
C ALA A 118 -10.51 -4.82 -0.24
N ALA A 119 -11.28 -4.05 0.52
CA ALA A 119 -12.74 -4.14 0.57
C ALA A 119 -13.46 -3.71 -0.73
N ARG A 120 -12.72 -3.17 -1.71
CA ARG A 120 -13.26 -2.67 -2.98
C ARG A 120 -14.31 -1.55 -2.80
N VAL A 121 -14.15 -0.71 -1.79
CA VAL A 121 -15.04 0.44 -1.53
C VAL A 121 -14.64 1.61 -2.44
N GLY A 122 -15.65 2.30 -2.99
CA GLY A 122 -15.45 3.45 -3.89
C GLY A 122 -14.95 3.07 -5.29
N LYS A 123 -14.93 4.07 -6.19
CA LYS A 123 -14.38 3.96 -7.54
C LYS A 123 -13.11 4.80 -7.63
N ALA A 124 -12.13 4.31 -8.38
CA ALA A 124 -10.90 5.03 -8.69
C ALA A 124 -10.55 4.82 -10.16
N GLN A 125 -10.01 5.85 -10.81
CA GLN A 125 -9.45 5.73 -12.14
C GLN A 125 -7.98 5.33 -12.02
N ALA A 126 -7.59 4.26 -12.70
CA ALA A 126 -6.20 3.84 -12.74
C ALA A 126 -5.33 4.91 -13.44
N PRO A 127 -4.16 5.26 -12.88
CA PRO A 127 -3.16 6.08 -13.56
C PRO A 127 -2.78 5.49 -14.93
N GLU A 128 -2.45 6.36 -15.87
CA GLU A 128 -2.15 6.00 -17.27
C GLU A 128 -1.15 4.83 -17.43
N PRO A 129 -0.01 4.78 -16.68
CA PRO A 129 0.99 3.73 -16.89
C PRO A 129 0.55 2.32 -16.55
N ILE A 130 -0.55 2.17 -15.80
CA ILE A 130 -1.08 0.88 -15.36
C ILE A 130 -2.48 0.63 -15.92
N GLN A 131 -2.93 1.43 -16.90
CA GLN A 131 -4.13 1.09 -17.65
C GLN A 131 -3.83 -0.06 -18.63
N PRO A 132 -4.73 -1.04 -18.77
CA PRO A 132 -4.54 -2.15 -19.69
C PRO A 132 -4.58 -1.69 -21.15
N LEU A 133 -4.08 -2.54 -22.06
CA LEU A 133 -4.02 -2.34 -23.52
C LEU A 133 -3.16 -1.17 -24.00
N LYS A 134 -2.47 -0.45 -23.10
CA LYS A 134 -1.51 0.61 -23.47
C LYS A 134 -0.24 0.04 -24.08
N ARG A 135 0.06 -1.22 -23.79
CA ARG A 135 1.17 -1.98 -24.36
C ARG A 135 0.62 -3.28 -24.92
N LYS A 136 1.17 -3.74 -26.05
CA LYS A 136 0.83 -5.06 -26.57
C LYS A 136 1.54 -6.10 -25.71
N MET A 137 0.79 -6.83 -24.89
CA MET A 137 1.26 -7.98 -24.13
C MET A 137 0.36 -9.18 -24.42
N SER A 138 0.97 -10.33 -24.69
CA SER A 138 0.25 -11.60 -24.76
C SER A 138 -0.19 -12.03 -23.36
N ARG A 139 -1.12 -13.00 -23.28
CA ARG A 139 -1.45 -13.65 -22.01
C ARG A 139 -0.21 -14.24 -21.33
N ALA A 140 0.71 -14.83 -22.09
CA ALA A 140 1.96 -15.36 -21.56
C ALA A 140 2.83 -14.26 -20.94
N ASP A 141 2.96 -13.11 -21.61
CA ASP A 141 3.74 -11.98 -21.09
C ASP A 141 3.16 -11.44 -19.77
N ILE A 142 1.83 -11.32 -19.69
CA ILE A 142 1.13 -10.88 -18.47
C ILE A 142 1.38 -11.87 -17.33
N MET A 143 1.26 -13.18 -17.60
CA MET A 143 1.49 -14.22 -16.60
C MET A 143 2.94 -14.24 -16.09
N THR A 144 3.91 -14.05 -16.98
CA THR A 144 5.33 -13.90 -16.62
C THR A 144 5.54 -12.66 -15.75
N LEU A 145 5.03 -11.49 -16.17
CA LEU A 145 5.18 -10.25 -15.42
C LEU A 145 4.57 -10.34 -14.01
N LEU A 146 3.41 -10.98 -13.86
CA LEU A 146 2.79 -11.24 -12.55
C LEU A 146 3.69 -12.11 -11.67
N LYS A 147 4.19 -13.23 -12.20
CA LYS A 147 4.98 -14.20 -11.43
C LYS A 147 6.34 -13.62 -11.04
N ASP A 148 6.99 -12.90 -11.95
CA ASP A 148 8.28 -12.25 -11.70
C ASP A 148 8.16 -11.09 -10.71
N GLY A 149 7.12 -10.25 -10.87
CA GLY A 149 6.80 -9.19 -9.92
C GLY A 149 6.60 -9.74 -8.51
N ARG A 150 5.82 -10.81 -8.39
CA ARG A 150 5.57 -11.46 -7.10
C ARG A 150 6.81 -12.08 -6.49
N ALA A 151 7.64 -12.75 -7.28
CA ALA A 151 8.91 -13.31 -6.83
C ALA A 151 9.84 -12.20 -6.31
N LYS A 152 9.91 -11.04 -7.00
CA LYS A 152 10.66 -9.87 -6.54
C LYS A 152 10.12 -9.36 -5.20
N SER A 153 8.80 -9.21 -5.08
CA SER A 153 8.12 -8.75 -3.86
C SER A 153 8.42 -9.67 -2.66
N LEU A 154 8.26 -10.99 -2.84
CA LEU A 154 8.53 -11.99 -1.80
C LEU A 154 10.00 -11.94 -1.36
N LYS A 155 10.94 -12.02 -2.30
CA LYS A 155 12.38 -11.98 -2.00
C LYS A 155 12.75 -10.72 -1.22
N PHE A 156 12.19 -9.57 -1.58
CA PHE A 156 12.47 -8.31 -0.88
C PHE A 156 11.99 -8.37 0.58
N ILE A 157 10.74 -8.73 0.82
CA ILE A 157 10.17 -8.71 2.17
C ILE A 157 10.70 -9.83 3.06
N GLU A 158 11.19 -10.93 2.49
CA GLU A 158 11.84 -12.00 3.25
C GLU A 158 13.21 -11.59 3.78
N THR A 159 13.95 -10.76 3.03
CA THR A 159 15.37 -10.52 3.27
C THR A 159 15.71 -9.12 3.80
N THR A 160 14.83 -8.14 3.62
CA THR A 160 15.11 -6.76 4.00
C THR A 160 15.20 -6.56 5.52
N ASP A 161 16.19 -5.79 5.97
CA ASP A 161 16.32 -5.29 7.35
C ASP A 161 16.27 -3.74 7.39
N LEU A 162 15.78 -3.14 6.30
CA LEU A 162 15.63 -1.69 6.20
C LEU A 162 14.53 -1.16 7.14
N PRO A 163 14.66 0.07 7.65
CA PRO A 163 13.67 0.70 8.54
C PRO A 163 12.46 1.22 7.75
N LEU A 164 11.72 0.33 7.07
CA LEU A 164 10.67 0.67 6.10
C LEU A 164 9.62 1.66 6.61
N LYS A 165 9.28 1.62 7.90
CA LYS A 165 8.26 2.50 8.47
C LYS A 165 8.76 3.93 8.67
N ALA A 166 10.08 4.13 8.79
CA ALA A 166 10.69 5.44 8.99
C ALA A 166 10.70 6.33 7.75
N HIS A 167 10.44 5.74 6.58
CA HIS A 167 10.50 6.41 5.29
C HIS A 167 9.11 6.51 4.69
N THR A 168 8.74 7.69 4.17
CA THR A 168 7.38 7.95 3.72
C THR A 168 7.32 8.57 2.33
N LEU A 169 6.22 8.34 1.64
CA LEU A 169 5.89 8.99 0.37
C LEU A 169 4.39 9.30 0.34
N ASP A 170 4.03 10.49 -0.12
CA ASP A 170 2.64 10.90 -0.27
C ASP A 170 1.94 10.14 -1.40
N HIS A 171 0.73 9.68 -1.12
CA HIS A 171 -0.09 8.99 -2.10
C HIS A 171 -0.81 9.99 -3.01
N PRO A 172 -0.81 9.78 -4.34
CA PRO A 172 -1.57 10.62 -5.28
C PRO A 172 -3.10 10.60 -5.08
N PHE A 173 -3.64 9.65 -4.30
CA PHE A 173 -5.05 9.63 -3.93
C PHE A 173 -5.16 10.21 -2.52
N PRO A 174 -5.75 11.40 -2.34
CA PRO A 174 -5.78 12.11 -1.06
C PRO A 174 -6.39 11.30 0.08
N VAL A 175 -7.28 10.35 -0.24
CA VAL A 175 -7.87 9.44 0.75
C VAL A 175 -6.82 8.62 1.50
N PHE A 176 -5.71 8.23 0.87
CA PHE A 176 -4.65 7.49 1.56
C PHE A 176 -3.65 8.43 2.26
N GLY A 177 -3.42 9.64 1.73
CA GLY A 177 -2.48 10.61 2.30
C GLY A 177 -1.04 10.08 2.31
N THR A 178 -0.26 10.43 3.33
CA THR A 178 1.10 9.92 3.51
C THR A 178 1.08 8.44 3.90
N LEU A 179 1.84 7.62 3.19
CA LEU A 179 2.10 6.22 3.55
C LEU A 179 3.60 6.02 3.83
N ASN A 180 3.93 5.16 4.79
CA ASN A 180 5.30 4.69 4.95
C ASN A 180 5.66 3.61 3.91
N ALA A 181 6.95 3.26 3.76
CA ALA A 181 7.39 2.33 2.73
C ALA A 181 6.81 0.92 2.92
N TYR A 182 6.60 0.49 4.17
CA TYR A 182 5.91 -0.77 4.46
C TYR A 182 4.44 -0.74 4.03
N GLN A 183 3.74 0.38 4.21
CA GLN A 183 2.36 0.56 3.77
C GLN A 183 2.24 0.61 2.25
N TRP A 184 3.19 1.25 1.56
CA TRP A 184 3.32 1.13 0.11
C TRP A 184 3.55 -0.32 -0.33
N PHE A 185 4.32 -1.09 0.43
CA PHE A 185 4.55 -2.50 0.15
C PHE A 185 3.29 -3.35 0.30
N VAL A 186 2.59 -3.27 1.44
CA VAL A 186 1.34 -4.04 1.66
C VAL A 186 0.16 -3.53 0.81
N TYR A 187 0.29 -2.36 0.20
CA TYR A 187 -0.63 -1.90 -0.86
C TYR A 187 -0.65 -2.88 -2.04
N ILE A 188 0.48 -3.51 -2.40
CA ILE A 188 0.59 -4.45 -3.53
C ILE A 188 -0.43 -5.60 -3.38
N PRO A 189 -0.38 -6.45 -2.33
CA PRO A 189 -1.34 -7.52 -2.18
C PRO A 189 -2.76 -7.01 -1.88
N ALA A 190 -2.94 -5.89 -1.16
CA ALA A 190 -4.27 -5.33 -0.91
C ALA A 190 -4.96 -4.87 -2.22
N HIS A 191 -4.20 -4.26 -3.13
CA HIS A 191 -4.65 -3.90 -4.48
C HIS A 191 -4.96 -5.15 -5.32
N ASN A 192 -4.10 -6.18 -5.26
CA ASN A 192 -4.37 -7.44 -5.92
C ASN A 192 -5.70 -8.07 -5.42
N LEU A 193 -5.95 -8.10 -4.11
CA LEU A 193 -7.20 -8.64 -3.54
C LEU A 193 -8.44 -7.85 -4.02
N ARG A 194 -8.32 -6.53 -4.15
CA ARG A 194 -9.37 -5.69 -4.74
C ARG A 194 -9.72 -6.17 -6.16
N HIS A 195 -8.71 -6.48 -6.97
CA HIS A 195 -8.93 -6.90 -8.36
C HIS A 195 -9.27 -8.38 -8.52
N ASN A 196 -8.91 -9.24 -7.56
CA ASN A 196 -9.44 -10.61 -7.47
C ASN A 196 -10.98 -10.58 -7.33
N LYS A 197 -11.50 -9.72 -6.44
CA LYS A 197 -12.96 -9.49 -6.32
C LYS A 197 -13.58 -8.99 -7.62
N GLN A 198 -12.89 -8.10 -8.35
CA GLN A 198 -13.36 -7.64 -9.65
C GLN A 198 -13.40 -8.76 -10.69
N ILE A 199 -12.40 -9.64 -10.72
CA ILE A 199 -12.40 -10.81 -11.61
C ILE A 199 -13.55 -11.75 -11.26
N ALA A 200 -13.76 -12.04 -9.98
CA ALA A 200 -14.88 -12.85 -9.52
C ALA A 200 -16.25 -12.27 -9.96
N GLU A 201 -16.44 -10.95 -9.86
CA GLU A 201 -17.63 -10.25 -10.36
C GLU A 201 -17.82 -10.43 -11.89
N ILE A 202 -16.74 -10.33 -12.67
CA ILE A 202 -16.77 -10.54 -14.13
C ILE A 202 -17.17 -11.98 -14.45
N MET A 203 -16.55 -12.96 -13.78
CA MET A 203 -16.82 -14.39 -13.99
C MET A 203 -18.24 -14.79 -13.57
N SER A 204 -18.86 -14.02 -12.66
CA SER A 204 -20.24 -14.23 -12.21
C SER A 204 -21.27 -13.46 -13.04
N SER A 205 -20.83 -12.72 -14.06
CA SER A 205 -21.73 -11.88 -14.88
C SER A 205 -22.57 -12.72 -15.86
N PRO A 206 -23.82 -12.32 -16.14
CA PRO A 206 -24.62 -12.95 -17.19
C PRO A 206 -23.88 -12.96 -18.53
N GLY A 207 -23.86 -14.11 -19.20
CA GLY A 207 -23.18 -14.29 -20.49
C GLY A 207 -21.70 -14.64 -20.39
N PHE A 208 -21.11 -14.72 -19.19
CA PHE A 208 -19.76 -15.26 -19.04
C PHE A 208 -19.71 -16.71 -19.58
N PRO A 209 -18.77 -17.05 -20.48
CA PRO A 209 -18.70 -18.39 -21.07
C PRO A 209 -18.42 -19.46 -20.00
N LYS A 210 -19.13 -20.59 -20.09
CA LYS A 210 -18.97 -21.74 -19.18
C LYS A 210 -17.86 -22.67 -19.63
#